data_AF-A0A7S0ZC13-F1
#
_entry.id   AF-A0A7S0ZC13-F1
#
_cell.length_a   1.000
_cell.length_b   1.000
_cell.length_c   1.000
_cell.angle_alpha   90.00
_cell.angle_beta   90.00
_cell.angle_gamma   90.00
#
_symmetry.space_group_name_H-M   'P 1'
#
loop_
_entity.id
_entity.type
_entity.pdbx_description
1 polymer ?
#
loop_
_entity_poly.entity_id
_entity_poly.type
_entity_poly.pdbx_seq_one_letter_code
_entity_poly.pdbx_strand_id
1 'polypeptide(L)'
;FFTFNFMARYGEGVKAFLRTGTLNQLQTAFAVGVGYALLAVLISYVSVVGDNYWFDQSIYIPACPEMNFFVAGAALSLAYSIMHMALGLLAWPYYKTRNYLFVFGVYLLHLGLTMASLGNRNNGGCVYTMGIVWGLVVLLCILTGINCVYALHVDLLADPDNKPD
;
A
#
# COMPACT_ATOMS: atom_id res chain seq x y z
N PHE A 1 -14.18 7.85 0.70
CA PHE A 1 -15.23 7.96 1.74
C PHE A 1 -16.42 7.01 1.51
N PHE A 2 -17.04 7.00 0.32
CA PHE A 2 -18.17 6.10 0.01
C PHE A 2 -17.84 4.61 0.27
N THR A 3 -16.71 4.11 -0.24
CA THR A 3 -16.28 2.71 -0.07
C THR A 3 -16.04 2.32 1.39
N PHE A 4 -15.48 3.22 2.19
CA PHE A 4 -15.29 2.99 3.63
C PHE A 4 -16.64 2.91 4.35
N ASN A 5 -17.57 3.82 4.07
CA ASN A 5 -18.91 3.80 4.66
C ASN A 5 -19.70 2.54 4.24
N PHE A 6 -19.53 2.09 3.00
CA PHE A 6 -20.08 0.83 2.53
C PHE A 6 -19.51 -0.35 3.32
N MET A 7 -18.18 -0.48 3.40
CA MET A 7 -17.53 -1.57 4.14
C MET A 7 -17.83 -1.53 5.64
N ALA A 8 -17.94 -0.35 6.24
CA ALA A 8 -18.32 -0.20 7.64
C ALA A 8 -19.75 -0.74 7.90
N ARG A 9 -20.70 -0.46 6.99
CA ARG A 9 -22.08 -0.98 7.06
C ARG A 9 -22.13 -2.50 6.86
N TYR A 10 -21.34 -3.04 5.93
CA TYR A 10 -21.20 -4.51 5.80
C TYR A 10 -20.60 -5.12 7.06
N GLY A 11 -19.59 -4.46 7.63
CA GLY A 11 -18.98 -4.84 8.90
C GLY A 11 -20.02 -5.00 10.00
N GLU A 12 -20.92 -4.03 10.19
CA GLU A 12 -22.01 -4.09 11.19
C GLU A 12 -22.92 -5.31 11.04
N GLY A 13 -23.25 -5.72 9.80
CA GLY A 13 -24.00 -6.94 9.55
C GLY A 13 -23.24 -8.22 9.94
N VAL A 14 -21.91 -8.23 9.78
CA VAL A 14 -21.05 -9.35 10.15
C VAL A 14 -20.74 -9.40 11.65
N LYS A 15 -20.78 -8.25 12.36
CA LYS A 15 -20.62 -8.20 13.83
C LYS A 15 -21.66 -9.02 14.57
N ALA A 16 -22.83 -9.26 13.97
CA ALA A 16 -23.87 -10.12 14.51
C ALA A 16 -23.47 -11.62 14.53
N PHE A 17 -22.46 -12.01 13.74
CA PHE A 17 -22.06 -13.40 13.55
C PHE A 17 -20.59 -13.70 13.93
N LEU A 18 -19.71 -12.68 14.01
CA LEU A 18 -18.28 -12.86 14.32
C LEU A 18 -17.81 -11.94 15.45
N ARG A 19 -16.90 -12.45 16.30
CA ARG A 19 -16.27 -11.69 17.39
C ARG A 19 -15.61 -10.43 16.83
N THR A 20 -16.06 -9.28 17.31
CA THR A 20 -15.55 -7.98 16.87
C THR A 20 -14.26 -7.68 17.63
N GLY A 21 -13.14 -7.62 16.92
CA GLY A 21 -11.84 -7.26 17.47
C GLY A 21 -11.03 -6.44 16.47
N THR A 22 -9.92 -5.87 16.94
CA THR A 22 -9.01 -5.07 16.12
C THR A 22 -8.27 -5.90 15.07
N LEU A 23 -8.09 -7.20 15.30
CA LEU A 23 -7.66 -8.17 14.30
C LEU A 23 -8.53 -8.17 13.04
N ASN A 24 -9.86 -8.11 13.18
CA ASN A 24 -10.77 -8.09 12.02
C ASN A 24 -10.64 -6.76 11.25
N GLN A 25 -10.37 -5.65 11.95
CA GLN A 25 -10.13 -4.36 11.32
C GLN A 25 -8.80 -4.33 10.55
N LEU A 26 -7.73 -4.90 11.11
CA LEU A 26 -6.45 -5.06 10.44
C LEU A 26 -6.55 -5.97 9.20
N GLN A 27 -7.26 -7.09 9.32
CA GLN A 27 -7.51 -8.00 8.19
C GLN A 27 -8.29 -7.31 7.07
N THR A 28 -9.33 -6.55 7.41
CA THR A 28 -10.10 -5.79 6.42
C THR A 28 -9.23 -4.71 5.77
N ALA A 29 -8.46 -3.96 6.56
CA ALA A 29 -7.53 -2.95 6.07
C ALA A 29 -6.49 -3.54 5.10
N PHE A 30 -5.94 -4.71 5.46
CA PHE A 30 -5.00 -5.44 4.63
C PHE A 30 -5.67 -5.92 3.34
N ALA A 31 -6.85 -6.53 3.40
CA ALA A 31 -7.57 -7.01 2.23
C ALA A 31 -7.90 -5.87 1.24
N VAL A 32 -8.29 -4.70 1.77
CA VAL A 32 -8.51 -3.50 0.95
C VAL A 32 -7.20 -3.04 0.31
N GLY A 33 -6.11 -2.95 1.08
CA GLY A 33 -4.79 -2.58 0.57
C GLY A 33 -4.30 -3.53 -0.54
N VAL A 34 -4.48 -4.85 -0.36
CA VAL A 34 -4.17 -5.88 -1.37
C VAL A 34 -5.03 -5.72 -2.62
N GLY A 35 -6.32 -5.42 -2.48
CA GLY A 35 -7.20 -5.17 -3.63
C GLY A 35 -6.73 -3.99 -4.48
N TYR A 36 -6.35 -2.87 -3.84
CA TYR A 36 -5.76 -1.73 -4.54
C TYR A 36 -4.41 -2.07 -5.17
N ALA A 37 -3.55 -2.79 -4.45
CA ALA A 37 -2.26 -3.22 -4.94
C ALA A 37 -2.37 -4.09 -6.21
N LEU A 38 -3.29 -5.06 -6.22
CA LEU A 38 -3.54 -5.92 -7.38
C LEU A 38 -4.02 -5.13 -8.59
N LEU A 39 -4.98 -4.23 -8.41
CA LEU A 39 -5.48 -3.38 -9.49
C LEU A 39 -4.38 -2.48 -10.04
N ALA A 40 -3.54 -1.91 -9.17
CA ALA A 40 -2.41 -1.10 -9.59
C ALA A 40 -1.44 -1.91 -10.46
N VAL A 41 -1.03 -3.10 -10.02
CA VAL A 41 -0.13 -3.98 -10.78
C VAL A 41 -0.74 -4.42 -12.12
N LEU A 42 -2.03 -4.76 -12.13
CA LEU A 42 -2.74 -5.14 -13.35
C LEU A 42 -2.70 -4.02 -14.41
N ILE A 43 -3.01 -2.79 -13.99
CA ILE A 43 -3.04 -1.64 -14.89
C ILE A 43 -1.63 -1.21 -15.31
N SER A 44 -0.67 -1.19 -14.38
CA SER A 44 0.65 -0.59 -14.63
C SER A 44 1.64 -1.55 -15.28
N TYR A 45 1.57 -2.84 -14.98
CA TYR A 45 2.56 -3.83 -15.41
C TYR A 45 1.95 -4.90 -16.32
N VAL A 46 0.83 -5.50 -15.94
CA VAL A 46 0.25 -6.62 -16.71
C VAL A 46 -0.24 -6.16 -18.09
N SER A 47 -0.87 -4.99 -18.21
CA SER A 47 -1.24 -4.42 -19.52
C SER A 47 -0.03 -4.27 -20.44
N VAL A 48 1.07 -3.73 -19.92
CA VAL A 48 2.31 -3.50 -20.69
C VAL A 48 2.96 -4.83 -21.09
N VAL A 49 2.99 -5.81 -20.19
CA VAL A 49 3.52 -7.15 -20.49
C VAL A 49 2.65 -7.85 -21.52
N GLY A 50 1.31 -7.76 -21.42
CA GLY A 50 0.37 -8.35 -22.37
C GLY A 50 0.56 -7.81 -23.78
N ASP A 51 0.72 -6.49 -23.93
CA ASP A 51 0.94 -5.85 -25.23
C ASP A 51 2.29 -6.23 -25.86
N ASN A 52 3.30 -6.53 -25.03
CA ASN A 52 4.65 -6.83 -25.49
C ASN A 52 5.04 -8.31 -25.37
N TYR A 53 4.09 -9.19 -25.06
CA TYR A 53 4.34 -10.62 -24.79
C TYR A 53 4.97 -11.36 -25.98
N TRP A 54 4.77 -10.86 -27.19
CA TRP A 54 5.28 -11.45 -28.43
C TRP A 54 6.71 -11.03 -28.80
N PHE A 55 7.32 -10.10 -28.05
CA PHE A 55 8.69 -9.67 -28.31
C PHE A 55 9.69 -10.55 -27.55
N ASP A 56 10.48 -11.32 -28.30
CA ASP A 56 11.52 -12.21 -27.77
C ASP A 56 12.84 -11.47 -27.43
N GLN A 57 12.75 -10.15 -27.17
CA GLN A 57 13.90 -9.26 -27.04
C GLN A 57 13.80 -8.41 -25.78
N SER A 58 14.93 -8.25 -25.08
CA SER A 58 15.05 -7.32 -23.96
C SER A 58 14.94 -5.88 -24.46
N ILE A 59 13.92 -5.14 -24.02
CA ILE A 59 13.69 -3.75 -24.40
C ILE A 59 14.46 -2.84 -23.43
N TYR A 60 15.42 -2.08 -23.96
CA TYR A 60 16.13 -1.04 -23.22
C TYR A 60 15.72 0.32 -23.76
N ILE A 61 15.35 1.22 -22.86
CA ILE A 61 14.96 2.59 -23.20
C ILE A 61 16.22 3.45 -23.11
N PRO A 62 16.46 4.41 -24.04
CA PRO A 62 17.61 5.30 -23.97
C PRO A 62 17.70 6.12 -22.67
N ALA A 63 16.58 6.33 -21.97
CA ALA A 63 16.56 6.99 -20.66
C ALA A 63 17.20 6.14 -19.54
N CYS A 64 17.22 4.81 -19.70
CA CYS A 64 17.71 3.84 -18.73
C CYS A 64 18.41 2.65 -19.41
N PRO A 65 19.62 2.84 -19.96
CA PRO A 65 20.33 1.75 -20.63
C PRO A 65 20.81 0.67 -19.64
N GLU A 66 20.89 0.99 -18.34
CA GLU A 66 21.43 0.10 -17.31
C GLU A 66 20.47 -1.03 -16.90
N MET A 67 19.16 -0.92 -17.19
CA MET A 67 18.19 -1.93 -16.80
C MET A 67 17.13 -2.21 -17.86
N ASN A 68 16.74 -3.48 -17.97
CA ASN A 68 15.65 -3.90 -18.84
C ASN A 68 14.33 -3.26 -18.38
N PHE A 69 13.56 -2.71 -19.32
CA PHE A 69 12.27 -2.08 -19.07
C PHE A 69 11.30 -2.99 -18.30
N PHE A 70 11.27 -4.29 -18.60
CA PHE A 70 10.39 -5.22 -17.89
C PHE A 70 10.79 -5.41 -16.43
N VAL A 71 12.10 -5.49 -16.16
CA VAL A 71 12.62 -5.60 -14.78
C VAL A 71 12.34 -4.31 -14.01
N ALA A 72 12.50 -3.15 -14.65
CA ALA A 72 12.17 -1.86 -14.06
C ALA A 72 10.68 -1.75 -13.73
N GLY A 73 9.80 -2.12 -14.67
CA GLY A 73 8.36 -2.12 -14.48
C GLY A 73 7.91 -3.10 -13.40
N ALA A 74 8.51 -4.30 -13.35
CA ALA A 74 8.22 -5.30 -12.31
C ALA A 74 8.62 -4.79 -10.92
N ALA A 75 9.83 -4.24 -10.77
CA ALA A 75 10.30 -3.73 -9.49
C ALA A 75 9.51 -2.50 -9.00
N LEU A 76 9.11 -1.60 -9.91
CA LEU A 76 8.23 -0.46 -9.57
C LEU A 76 6.84 -0.92 -9.18
N SER A 77 6.22 -1.83 -9.94
CA SER A 77 4.89 -2.35 -9.64
C SER A 77 4.85 -3.11 -8.31
N LEU A 78 5.93 -3.84 -7.99
CA LEU A 78 6.09 -4.47 -6.69
C LEU A 78 6.21 -3.43 -5.57
N ALA A 79 7.01 -2.38 -5.75
CA ALA A 79 7.11 -1.28 -4.79
C ALA A 79 5.74 -0.60 -4.54
N TYR A 80 4.98 -0.32 -5.60
CA TYR A 80 3.63 0.24 -5.49
C TYR A 80 2.64 -0.72 -4.83
N SER A 81 2.76 -2.02 -5.07
CA SER A 81 1.90 -3.01 -4.42
C SER A 81 2.09 -3.02 -2.90
N ILE A 82 3.36 -3.02 -2.44
CA ILE A 82 3.70 -2.93 -1.01
C ILE A 82 3.21 -1.60 -0.42
N MET A 83 3.40 -0.49 -1.13
CA MET A 83 2.91 0.83 -0.72
C MET A 83 1.39 0.81 -0.49
N HIS A 84 0.60 0.28 -1.42
CA HIS A 84 -0.85 0.23 -1.29
C HIS A 84 -1.31 -0.62 -0.09
N MET A 85 -0.63 -1.74 0.17
CA MET A 85 -0.89 -2.55 1.36
C MET A 85 -0.58 -1.77 2.64
N ALA A 86 0.58 -1.10 2.71
CA ALA A 86 0.99 -0.31 3.86
C ALA A 86 0.06 0.88 4.12
N LEU A 87 -0.31 1.63 3.08
CA LEU A 87 -1.25 2.75 3.20
C LEU A 87 -2.64 2.28 3.62
N GLY A 88 -3.10 1.12 3.15
CA GLY A 88 -4.36 0.51 3.57
C GLY A 88 -4.39 0.25 5.07
N LEU A 89 -3.34 -0.38 5.59
CA LEU A 89 -3.15 -0.62 7.03
C LEU A 89 -3.08 0.68 7.84
N LEU A 90 -2.38 1.69 7.31
CA LEU A 90 -2.17 2.95 8.02
C LEU A 90 -3.44 3.81 8.03
N ALA A 91 -4.22 3.85 6.95
CA ALA A 91 -5.39 4.71 6.83
C ALA A 91 -6.61 4.21 7.60
N TRP A 92 -6.80 2.90 7.69
CA TRP A 92 -7.97 2.27 8.29
C TRP A 92 -8.29 2.71 9.74
N PRO A 93 -7.33 2.73 10.68
CA PRO A 93 -7.60 3.21 12.05
C PRO A 93 -8.03 4.67 12.09
N TYR A 94 -7.47 5.54 11.22
CA TYR A 94 -7.81 6.96 11.18
C TYR A 94 -9.19 7.25 10.59
N TYR A 95 -9.70 6.38 9.71
CA TYR A 95 -11.08 6.48 9.25
C TYR A 95 -12.09 6.24 10.38
N LYS A 96 -11.78 5.36 11.34
CA LYS A 96 -12.63 5.11 12.50
C LYS A 96 -12.60 6.27 13.50
N THR A 97 -11.42 6.81 13.78
CA THR A 97 -11.25 7.96 14.69
C THR A 97 -11.67 9.29 14.06
N ARG A 98 -12.07 9.29 12.77
CA ARG A 98 -12.42 10.47 11.96
C ARG A 98 -11.34 11.54 12.01
N ASN A 99 -10.08 11.12 12.17
CA ASN A 99 -8.97 12.05 12.16
C ASN A 99 -8.56 12.37 10.72
N TYR A 100 -9.27 13.33 10.11
CA TYR A 100 -9.09 13.73 8.72
C TYR A 100 -7.69 14.22 8.40
N LEU A 101 -6.97 14.77 9.37
CA LEU A 101 -5.61 15.29 9.18
C LEU A 101 -4.63 14.16 8.85
N PHE A 102 -4.74 13.02 9.53
CA PHE A 102 -3.92 11.84 9.22
C PHE A 102 -4.35 11.17 7.92
N VAL A 103 -5.65 11.10 7.63
CA VAL A 103 -6.15 10.59 6.34
C VAL A 103 -5.62 11.42 5.17
N PHE A 104 -5.59 12.74 5.32
CA PHE A 104 -4.99 13.63 4.33
C PHE A 104 -3.47 13.44 4.22
N GLY A 105 -2.78 13.21 5.34
CA GLY A 105 -1.35 12.85 5.34
C GLY A 105 -1.06 11.58 4.53
N VAL A 106 -1.87 10.53 4.67
CA VAL A 106 -1.76 9.30 3.85
C VAL A 106 -1.92 9.61 2.36
N TYR A 107 -2.89 10.47 2.01
CA TYR A 107 -3.08 10.89 0.62
C TYR A 107 -1.86 11.64 0.08
N LEU A 108 -1.28 12.55 0.86
CA LEU A 108 -0.05 13.26 0.49
C LEU A 108 1.14 12.31 0.33
N LEU A 109 1.28 11.30 1.19
CA LEU A 109 2.32 10.28 1.06
C LEU A 109 2.16 9.49 -0.24
N HIS A 110 0.93 9.07 -0.55
CA HIS A 110 0.63 8.41 -1.82
C HIS A 110 1.00 9.30 -3.03
N LEU A 111 0.58 10.56 -3.01
CA LEU A 111 0.90 11.52 -4.07
C LEU A 111 2.41 11.77 -4.18
N GLY A 112 3.11 11.87 -3.05
CA GLY A 112 4.56 12.05 -3.03
C GLY A 112 5.31 10.89 -3.67
N LEU A 113 4.93 9.65 -3.36
CA LEU A 113 5.53 8.46 -3.98
C LEU A 113 5.21 8.34 -5.47
N THR A 114 4.00 8.71 -5.91
CA THR A 114 3.66 8.70 -7.34
C THR A 114 4.34 9.84 -8.11
N MET A 115 4.58 10.99 -7.48
CA MET A 115 5.36 12.06 -8.09
C MET A 115 6.85 11.73 -8.15
N ALA A 116 7.38 10.97 -7.18
CA ALA A 116 8.79 10.55 -7.19
C ALA A 116 9.14 9.69 -8.41
N SER A 117 8.22 8.87 -8.92
CA SER A 117 8.46 8.07 -10.13
C SER A 117 8.44 8.87 -11.42
N LEU A 118 7.88 10.08 -11.42
CA LEU A 118 7.89 10.99 -12.57
C LEU A 118 9.32 11.43 -12.94
N GLY A 119 10.26 11.35 -12.00
CA GLY A 119 11.69 11.59 -12.23
C GLY A 119 12.33 10.64 -13.24
N ASN A 120 11.67 9.53 -13.59
CA ASN A 120 12.15 8.55 -14.56
C ASN A 120 12.21 9.09 -16.00
N ARG A 121 11.66 10.29 -16.23
CA ARG A 121 11.68 10.97 -17.54
C ARG A 121 13.05 11.56 -17.90
N ASN A 122 13.92 11.78 -16.92
CA ASN A 122 15.23 12.40 -17.14
C ASN A 122 16.31 11.36 -17.47
N ASN A 123 17.37 11.75 -18.19
CA ASN A 123 18.49 10.86 -18.50
C ASN A 123 19.19 10.40 -17.20
N GLY A 124 19.29 9.07 -16.99
CA GLY A 124 19.80 8.49 -15.75
C GLY A 124 18.77 8.46 -14.61
N GLY A 125 17.53 8.88 -14.87
CA GLY A 125 16.46 8.97 -13.88
C GLY A 125 16.02 7.63 -13.30
N CYS A 126 16.20 6.50 -14.00
CA CYS A 126 15.79 5.18 -13.47
C CYS A 126 16.43 4.85 -12.13
N VAL A 127 17.76 4.98 -12.03
CA VAL A 127 18.48 4.50 -10.84
C VAL A 127 18.10 5.35 -9.64
N TYR A 128 18.05 6.67 -9.83
CA TYR A 128 17.63 7.60 -8.78
C TYR A 128 16.16 7.41 -8.38
N THR A 129 15.25 7.29 -9.35
CA THR A 129 13.82 7.08 -9.04
C THR A 129 13.59 5.74 -8.36
N MET A 130 14.26 4.68 -8.81
CA MET A 130 14.19 3.38 -8.14
C MET A 130 14.67 3.46 -6.70
N GLY A 131 15.84 4.07 -6.46
CA GLY A 131 16.36 4.23 -5.11
C GLY A 131 15.43 5.04 -4.21
N ILE A 132 14.89 6.15 -4.69
CA ILE A 132 13.98 7.02 -3.92
C ILE A 132 12.67 6.29 -3.63
N VAL A 133 12.04 5.67 -4.63
CA VAL A 133 10.76 4.97 -4.45
C VAL A 133 10.92 3.83 -3.45
N TRP A 134 11.94 2.99 -3.60
CA TRP A 134 12.21 1.90 -2.66
C TRP A 134 12.54 2.39 -1.26
N GLY A 135 13.35 3.45 -1.13
CA GLY A 135 13.64 4.05 0.17
C GLY A 135 12.39 4.56 0.88
N LEU A 136 11.49 5.24 0.15
CA LEU A 136 10.22 5.72 0.69
C LEU A 136 9.28 4.57 1.05
N VAL A 137 9.20 3.51 0.25
CA VAL A 137 8.39 2.32 0.55
C VAL A 137 8.89 1.61 1.79
N VAL A 138 10.21 1.42 1.95
CA VAL A 138 10.79 0.81 3.16
C VAL A 138 10.47 1.65 4.39
N LEU A 139 10.65 2.97 4.31
CA LEU A 139 10.32 3.89 5.41
C LEU A 139 8.83 3.82 5.76
N LEU A 140 7.96 3.78 4.76
CA LEU A 140 6.52 3.60 4.96
C LEU A 140 6.21 2.27 5.65
N CYS A 141 6.82 1.17 5.21
CA CYS A 141 6.64 -0.15 5.84
C CYS A 141 7.06 -0.13 7.32
N ILE A 142 8.19 0.51 7.65
CA ILE A 142 8.66 0.66 9.03
C ILE A 142 7.64 1.44 9.86
N LEU A 143 7.18 2.59 9.36
CA LEU A 143 6.16 3.40 10.05
C LEU A 143 4.86 2.62 10.25
N THR A 144 4.45 1.84 9.26
CA THR A 144 3.22 1.04 9.33
C THR A 144 3.36 -0.10 10.32
N GLY A 145 4.51 -0.79 10.34
CA GLY A 145 4.83 -1.85 11.29
C GLY A 145 4.82 -1.33 12.73
N ILE A 146 5.46 -0.18 12.98
CA ILE A 146 5.47 0.47 14.29
C ILE A 146 4.03 0.80 14.75
N ASN A 147 3.21 1.41 13.88
CA ASN A 147 1.82 1.72 14.21
C ASN A 147 0.97 0.46 14.47
N CYS A 148 1.20 -0.61 13.72
CA CYS A 148 0.51 -1.88 13.90
C CYS A 148 0.86 -2.52 15.25
N VAL A 149 2.14 -2.51 15.64
CA VAL A 149 2.61 -3.01 16.94
C VAL A 149 2.02 -2.18 18.08
N TYR A 150 1.99 -0.85 17.97
CA TYR A 150 1.37 0.01 18.98
C TYR A 150 -0.14 -0.26 19.11
N ALA A 151 -0.85 -0.41 17.99
CA ALA A 151 -2.28 -0.73 18.01
C ALA A 151 -2.53 -2.07 18.72
N LEU A 152 -1.77 -3.10 18.38
CA LEU A 152 -1.88 -4.42 18.99
C LEU A 152 -1.57 -4.39 20.50
N HIS A 153 -0.55 -3.62 20.90
CA HIS A 153 -0.15 -3.49 22.30
C HIS A 153 -1.22 -2.79 23.15
N VAL A 154 -1.83 -1.72 22.64
CA VAL A 154 -2.91 -1.01 23.32
C VAL A 154 -4.14 -1.90 23.49
N ASP A 155 -4.49 -2.70 22.48
CA ASP A 155 -5.64 -3.61 22.56
C ASP A 155 -5.40 -4.76 23.55
N LEU A 156 -4.17 -5.29 23.65
CA LEU A 156 -3.80 -6.31 24.63
C LEU A 156 -3.92 -5.80 26.08
N LEU A 157 -3.65 -4.51 26.30
CA LEU A 157 -3.81 -3.87 27.61
C LEU A 157 -5.25 -3.47 27.92
N ALA A 158 -6.10 -3.36 26.90
CA ALA A 158 -7.50 -2.98 27.03
C ALA A 158 -8.45 -4.19 27.17
N ASP A 159 -7.96 -5.42 27.06
CA ASP A 159 -8.77 -6.62 27.22
C ASP A 159 -9.18 -6.82 28.70
N PRO A 160 -10.48 -6.70 29.04
CA PRO A 160 -10.95 -6.85 30.41
C PRO A 160 -10.83 -8.28 30.96
N ASP A 161 -10.56 -9.29 30.12
CA ASP A 161 -10.32 -10.69 30.53
C ASP A 161 -8.88 -10.94 31.03
N ASN A 162 -7.98 -9.95 30.97
CA ASN A 162 -6.61 -10.03 31.49
C ASN A 162 -6.45 -9.22 32.80
N LYS A 163 -7.41 -9.35 33.73
CA LYS A 163 -7.15 -8.98 35.11
C LYS A 163 -6.53 -10.20 35.80
N PRO A 164 -5.30 -10.10 36.34
CA PRO A 164 -4.82 -11.11 37.26
C PRO A 164 -5.74 -11.10 38.48
N ASP A 165 -6.30 -12.27 38.78
CA ASP A 165 -7.07 -12.55 40.01
C ASP A 165 -6.28 -12.22 41.28
#